data_AF-A0A7W6V0B4-F1
#
_entry.id   AF-A0A7W6V0B4-F1
#
_cell.length_a   1.000
_cell.length_b   1.000
_cell.length_c   1.000
_cell.angle_alpha   90.00
_cell.angle_beta   90.00
_cell.angle_gamma   90.00
#
_symmetry.space_group_name_H-M   'P 1'
#
loop_
_entity.id
_entity.type
_entity.pdbx_description
1 polymer ?
#
loop_
_entity_poly.entity_id
_entity_poly.type
_entity_poly.pdbx_seq_one_letter_code
_entity_poly.pdbx_strand_id
1 'polypeptide(L)'
;MRISAISIAAASLTGALLVSTGAEAQQRFQLEQTDQGIVRLDTETGAITTCTQENNELTCRMAPDERAAYEKELDLLEKRVTALEERISQTPPGRLPSDAEVDRSLSIMERFMRTFMGIVREFTGEPNPAPQPDRT
;
A
#
# COMPACT_ATOMS: atom_id res chain seq x y z
N MET A 1 -47.88 59.46 -34.26
CA MET A 1 -46.46 59.63 -33.87
C MET A 1 -46.35 59.56 -32.36
N ARG A 2 -45.76 58.48 -31.82
CA ARG A 2 -44.77 58.45 -30.72
C ARG A 2 -44.66 57.02 -30.18
N ILE A 3 -43.48 56.47 -30.39
CA ILE A 3 -42.97 55.18 -29.93
C ILE A 3 -42.67 55.31 -28.43
N SER A 4 -43.01 54.30 -27.63
CA SER A 4 -42.28 54.01 -26.39
C SER A 4 -42.33 52.52 -26.12
N ALA A 5 -41.20 51.89 -26.43
CA ALA A 5 -40.83 50.53 -26.05
C ALA A 5 -40.67 50.47 -24.52
N ILE A 6 -41.25 49.45 -23.89
CA ILE A 6 -41.01 49.14 -22.48
C ILE A 6 -40.55 47.68 -22.39
N SER A 7 -39.23 47.59 -22.22
CA SER A 7 -38.45 46.64 -21.44
C SER A 7 -38.91 45.18 -21.31
N ILE A 8 -38.10 44.32 -21.91
CA ILE A 8 -37.96 42.89 -21.61
C ILE A 8 -37.44 42.75 -20.18
N ALA A 9 -38.26 42.22 -19.28
CA ALA A 9 -37.82 41.65 -18.01
C ALA A 9 -38.13 40.15 -18.05
N ALA A 10 -37.18 39.36 -18.58
CA ALA A 10 -37.24 37.91 -18.54
C ALA A 10 -36.97 37.44 -17.11
N ALA A 11 -38.06 37.22 -16.36
CA ALA A 11 -38.04 36.68 -15.01
C ALA A 11 -37.72 35.18 -15.04
N SER A 12 -36.60 34.83 -14.40
CA SER A 12 -36.42 33.69 -13.49
C SER A 12 -37.08 32.35 -13.84
N LEU A 13 -36.25 31.35 -14.20
CA LEU A 13 -36.41 29.98 -13.70
C LEU A 13 -35.11 29.17 -13.84
N THR A 14 -34.05 29.58 -13.12
CA THR A 14 -32.91 28.68 -12.88
C THR A 14 -33.34 27.68 -11.81
N GLY A 15 -33.85 26.53 -12.25
CA GLY A 15 -34.18 25.42 -11.37
C GLY A 15 -32.95 25.00 -10.58
N ALA A 16 -33.04 25.09 -9.25
CA ALA A 16 -32.10 24.46 -8.35
C ALA A 16 -32.23 22.95 -8.50
N LEU A 17 -31.29 22.32 -9.20
CA LEU A 17 -31.06 20.88 -9.12
C LEU A 17 -30.56 20.59 -7.70
N LEU A 18 -31.48 20.27 -6.79
CA LEU A 18 -31.15 19.55 -5.57
C LEU A 18 -30.76 18.13 -5.98
N VAL A 19 -29.47 17.92 -6.25
CA VAL A 19 -28.89 16.58 -6.26
C VAL A 19 -28.86 16.10 -4.81
N SER A 20 -29.78 15.20 -4.48
CA SER A 20 -29.74 14.40 -3.26
C SER A 20 -28.71 13.28 -3.44
N THR A 21 -27.43 13.57 -3.20
CA THR A 21 -26.37 12.53 -3.06
C THR A 21 -26.44 11.84 -1.69
N GLY A 22 -27.62 11.33 -1.35
CA GLY A 22 -27.89 10.72 -0.05
C GLY A 22 -28.78 9.49 -0.17
N ALA A 23 -28.43 8.52 -1.02
CA ALA A 23 -29.06 7.20 -1.00
C ALA A 23 -28.31 6.09 -1.78
N GLU A 24 -27.00 6.22 -2.03
CA GLU A 24 -26.19 5.11 -2.57
C GLU A 24 -24.92 4.92 -1.75
N ALA A 25 -25.07 4.81 -0.42
CA ALA A 25 -24.22 3.85 0.25
C ALA A 25 -24.71 2.49 -0.26
N GLN A 26 -23.95 1.88 -1.18
CA GLN A 26 -24.02 0.47 -1.50
C GLN A 26 -24.54 -0.28 -0.26
N GLN A 27 -25.65 -1.03 -0.37
CA GLN A 27 -26.29 -1.74 0.75
C GLN A 27 -25.33 -2.77 1.36
N ARG A 28 -24.32 -2.28 2.08
CA ARG A 28 -23.24 -3.06 2.65
C ARG A 28 -23.81 -3.95 3.74
N PHE A 29 -24.79 -3.45 4.49
CA PHE A 29 -25.43 -4.21 5.55
C PHE A 29 -26.83 -4.60 5.11
N GLN A 30 -27.10 -5.89 5.05
CA GLN A 30 -28.42 -6.47 4.85
C GLN A 30 -28.92 -7.08 6.17
N LEU A 31 -30.19 -6.82 6.51
CA LEU A 31 -30.83 -7.35 7.71
C LEU A 31 -31.85 -8.40 7.28
N GLU A 32 -31.69 -9.62 7.78
CA GLU A 32 -32.60 -10.74 7.54
C GLU A 32 -33.24 -11.20 8.85
N GLN A 33 -34.55 -11.48 8.82
CA GLN A 33 -35.24 -12.12 9.95
C GLN A 33 -35.17 -13.64 9.78
N THR A 34 -34.70 -14.31 10.82
CA THR A 34 -34.61 -15.78 10.90
C THR A 34 -35.44 -16.28 12.08
N ASP A 35 -35.69 -17.59 12.13
CA ASP A 35 -36.42 -18.23 13.24
C ASP A 35 -35.73 -18.05 14.60
N GLN A 36 -34.43 -17.71 14.62
CA GLN A 36 -33.63 -17.53 15.83
C GLN A 36 -33.38 -16.04 16.18
N GLY A 37 -33.84 -15.10 15.36
CA GLY A 37 -33.65 -13.65 15.58
C GLY A 37 -33.30 -12.86 14.32
N ILE A 38 -32.81 -11.64 14.50
CA ILE A 38 -32.39 -10.75 13.40
C ILE A 38 -30.90 -10.99 13.11
N VAL A 39 -30.55 -11.11 11.85
CA VAL A 39 -29.17 -11.34 11.39
C VAL A 39 -28.75 -10.19 10.48
N ARG A 40 -27.56 -9.64 10.73
CA ARG A 40 -26.93 -8.63 9.88
C ARG A 40 -25.81 -9.28 9.07
N LEU A 41 -25.92 -9.21 7.75
CA LEU A 41 -24.88 -9.61 6.80
C LEU A 41 -24.13 -8.37 6.30
N ASP A 42 -22.81 -8.38 6.43
CA ASP A 42 -21.93 -7.44 5.72
C ASP A 42 -21.60 -8.02 4.32
N THR A 43 -22.09 -7.39 3.24
CA THR A 43 -21.93 -7.83 1.86
C THR A 43 -20.53 -7.62 1.30
N GLU A 44 -19.67 -6.84 1.98
CA GLU A 44 -18.26 -6.68 1.60
C GLU A 44 -17.38 -7.79 2.21
N THR A 45 -17.63 -8.13 3.48
CA THR A 45 -16.78 -9.08 4.23
C THR A 45 -17.37 -10.48 4.33
N GLY A 46 -18.68 -10.63 4.10
CA GLY A 46 -19.42 -11.87 4.35
C GLY A 46 -19.69 -12.15 5.83
N ALA A 47 -19.34 -11.23 6.73
CA ALA A 47 -19.52 -11.42 8.17
C ALA A 47 -21.01 -11.41 8.54
N ILE A 48 -21.40 -12.38 9.38
CA ILE A 48 -22.77 -12.55 9.86
C ILE A 48 -22.80 -12.17 11.34
N THR A 49 -23.70 -11.29 11.74
CA THR A 49 -23.83 -10.87 13.15
C THR A 49 -25.28 -11.06 13.60
N THR A 50 -25.50 -11.76 14.70
CA THR A 50 -26.83 -11.83 15.31
C THR A 50 -27.13 -10.54 16.09
N CYS A 51 -28.31 -9.99 15.86
CA CYS A 51 -28.79 -8.77 16.50
C CYS A 51 -29.97 -9.09 17.41
N THR A 52 -29.94 -8.53 18.62
CA THR A 52 -31.03 -8.62 19.60
C THR A 52 -31.76 -7.29 19.66
N GLN A 53 -33.09 -7.35 19.78
CA GLN A 53 -33.90 -6.14 19.97
C GLN A 53 -34.13 -5.92 21.47
N GLU A 54 -33.55 -4.85 22.00
CA GLU A 54 -33.70 -4.44 23.41
C GLU A 54 -34.19 -3.00 23.44
N ASN A 55 -35.21 -2.68 24.26
CA ASN A 55 -35.72 -1.32 24.44
C ASN A 55 -36.07 -0.56 23.13
N ASN A 56 -36.63 -1.27 22.15
CA ASN A 56 -36.98 -0.72 20.84
C ASN A 56 -35.76 -0.27 20.00
N GLU A 57 -34.56 -0.71 20.37
CA GLU A 57 -33.30 -0.51 19.67
C GLU A 57 -32.69 -1.86 19.26
N LEU A 58 -32.13 -1.93 18.05
CA LEU A 58 -31.51 -3.15 17.52
C LEU A 58 -30.01 -3.13 17.82
N THR A 59 -29.56 -4.00 18.71
CA THR A 59 -28.14 -4.12 19.08
C THR A 59 -27.53 -5.37 18.43
N CYS A 60 -26.55 -5.17 17.54
CA CYS A 60 -25.80 -6.25 16.91
C CYS A 60 -24.48 -6.48 17.65
N ARG A 61 -24.25 -7.70 18.16
CA ARG A 61 -22.98 -8.10 18.79
C ARG A 61 -22.42 -9.33 18.08
N MET A 62 -21.10 -9.39 17.90
CA MET A 62 -20.45 -10.57 17.34
C MET A 62 -20.76 -11.81 18.19
N ALA A 63 -20.94 -12.95 17.52
CA ALA A 63 -21.26 -14.18 18.21
C ALA A 63 -20.06 -14.61 19.09
N PRO A 64 -20.32 -15.16 20.29
CA PRO A 64 -19.26 -15.46 21.26
C PRO A 64 -18.25 -16.52 20.77
N ASP A 65 -18.66 -17.42 19.88
CA ASP A 65 -17.83 -18.43 19.23
C ASP A 65 -16.89 -17.83 18.18
N GLU A 66 -17.37 -16.89 17.38
CA GLU A 66 -16.54 -16.15 16.43
C GLU A 66 -15.42 -15.39 17.15
N ARG A 67 -15.74 -14.78 18.30
CA ARG A 67 -14.73 -14.11 19.14
C ARG A 67 -13.63 -15.06 19.59
N ALA A 68 -13.97 -16.26 20.05
CA ALA A 68 -12.99 -17.25 20.47
C ALA A 68 -12.12 -17.75 19.31
N ALA A 69 -12.69 -17.87 18.10
CA ALA A 69 -11.94 -18.23 16.90
C ALA A 69 -10.93 -17.13 16.51
N TYR A 70 -11.34 -15.86 16.53
CA TYR A 70 -10.46 -14.72 16.27
C TYR A 70 -9.36 -14.57 17.32
N GLU A 71 -9.69 -14.73 18.60
CA GLU A 71 -8.70 -14.68 19.70
C GLU A 71 -7.62 -15.77 19.53
N LYS A 72 -8.03 -16.98 19.11
CA LYS A 72 -7.09 -18.07 18.81
C LYS A 72 -6.19 -17.76 17.61
N GLU A 73 -6.73 -17.18 16.54
CA GLU A 73 -5.92 -16.77 15.39
C GLU A 73 -4.93 -15.66 15.75
N LEU A 74 -5.37 -14.67 16.55
CA LEU A 74 -4.51 -13.59 17.03
C LEU A 74 -3.34 -14.12 17.86
N ASP A 75 -3.59 -15.02 18.82
CA ASP A 75 -2.54 -15.65 19.63
C ASP A 75 -1.54 -16.44 18.77
N LEU A 76 -2.03 -17.17 17.75
CA LEU A 76 -1.17 -17.88 16.82
C LEU A 76 -0.33 -16.93 15.96
N LEU A 77 -0.91 -15.81 15.54
CA LEU A 77 -0.23 -14.81 14.72
C LEU A 77 0.84 -14.07 15.52
N GLU A 78 0.53 -13.68 16.76
CA GLU A 78 1.46 -13.07 17.70
C GLU A 78 2.67 -13.98 17.92
N LYS A 79 2.44 -15.27 18.20
CA LYS A 79 3.53 -16.27 18.34
C LYS A 79 4.41 -16.37 17.10
N ARG A 80 3.81 -16.32 15.90
CA ARG A 80 4.58 -16.35 14.64
C ARG A 80 5.41 -15.09 14.46
N VAL A 81 4.86 -13.92 14.75
CA VAL A 81 5.57 -12.65 14.66
C VAL A 81 6.75 -12.65 15.63
N THR A 82 6.53 -12.98 16.91
CA THR A 82 7.60 -13.07 17.90
C THR A 82 8.69 -14.05 17.47
N ALA A 83 8.33 -15.24 16.97
CA ALA A 83 9.30 -16.20 16.48
C ALA A 83 10.08 -15.70 15.24
N LEU A 84 9.43 -14.96 14.35
CA LEU A 84 10.08 -14.35 13.19
C LEU A 84 11.02 -13.22 13.60
N GLU A 85 10.59 -12.34 14.50
CA GLU A 85 11.39 -11.25 15.05
C GLU A 85 12.62 -11.80 15.79
N GLU A 86 12.44 -12.86 16.59
CA GLU A 86 13.55 -13.52 17.27
C GLU A 86 14.54 -14.11 16.25
N ARG A 87 14.06 -14.81 15.21
CA ARG A 87 14.91 -15.32 14.13
C ARG A 87 15.64 -14.22 13.38
N ILE A 88 15.00 -13.08 13.13
CA ILE A 88 15.63 -11.91 12.50
C ILE A 88 16.67 -11.32 13.44
N SER A 89 16.42 -11.23 14.74
CA SER A 89 17.39 -10.71 15.73
C SER A 89 18.62 -11.61 15.88
N GLN A 90 18.44 -12.92 15.75
CA GLN A 90 19.52 -13.92 15.77
C GLN A 90 20.24 -14.01 14.42
N THR A 91 19.61 -13.57 13.34
CA THR A 91 20.25 -13.41 12.04
C THR A 91 21.00 -12.07 12.08
N PRO A 92 22.33 -12.05 12.01
CA PRO A 92 23.05 -10.78 11.96
C PRO A 92 22.43 -9.91 10.85
N PRO A 93 22.12 -8.62 11.09
CA PRO A 93 21.70 -7.71 10.02
C PRO A 93 22.71 -7.92 8.90
N GLY A 94 22.17 -8.20 7.71
CA GLY A 94 22.83 -8.98 6.67
C GLY A 94 24.33 -8.77 6.61
N ARG A 95 25.08 -9.86 6.39
CA ARG A 95 26.52 -9.91 6.08
C ARG A 95 26.88 -8.99 4.90
N LEU A 96 26.65 -7.70 5.07
CA LEU A 96 27.21 -6.65 4.27
C LEU A 96 28.69 -6.70 4.63
N PRO A 97 29.55 -6.98 3.65
CA PRO A 97 30.98 -6.90 3.87
C PRO A 97 31.29 -5.56 4.50
N SER A 98 32.23 -5.53 5.43
CA SER A 98 32.69 -4.25 5.99
C SER A 98 33.19 -3.34 4.86
N ASP A 99 33.12 -2.02 5.04
CA ASP A 99 33.63 -1.06 4.04
C ASP A 99 35.08 -1.41 3.63
N ALA A 100 35.89 -1.89 4.58
CA ALA A 100 37.24 -2.38 4.34
C ALA A 100 37.34 -3.62 3.42
N GLU A 101 36.38 -4.54 3.49
CA GLU A 101 36.29 -5.69 2.59
C GLU A 101 35.82 -5.27 1.19
N VAL A 102 34.87 -4.33 1.11
CA VAL A 102 34.43 -3.74 -0.15
C VAL A 102 35.59 -3.03 -0.83
N ASP A 103 36.31 -2.16 -0.14
CA ASP A 103 37.48 -1.44 -0.66
C ASP A 103 38.59 -2.39 -1.11
N ARG A 104 38.85 -3.45 -0.34
CA ARG A 104 39.79 -4.50 -0.73
C ARG A 104 39.36 -5.15 -2.05
N SER A 105 38.09 -5.50 -2.20
CA SER A 105 37.56 -6.11 -3.42
C SER A 105 37.64 -5.18 -4.63
N LEU A 106 37.32 -3.89 -4.46
CA LEU A 106 37.42 -2.86 -5.49
C LEU A 106 38.87 -2.66 -5.93
N SER A 107 39.82 -2.65 -5.00
CA SER A 107 41.25 -2.51 -5.33
C SER A 107 41.80 -3.71 -6.11
N ILE A 108 41.32 -4.92 -5.82
CA ILE A 108 41.68 -6.14 -6.56
C ILE A 108 41.10 -6.07 -7.98
N MET A 109 39.84 -5.64 -8.09
CA MET A 109 39.17 -5.50 -9.38
C MET A 109 39.80 -4.41 -10.26
N GLU A 110 40.22 -3.28 -9.68
CA GLU A 110 40.95 -2.22 -10.41
C GLU A 110 42.29 -2.73 -10.94
N ARG A 111 43.06 -3.42 -10.09
CA ARG A 111 44.35 -4.02 -10.50
C ARG A 111 44.16 -5.03 -11.61
N PHE A 112 43.17 -5.91 -11.49
CA PHE A 112 42.84 -6.89 -12.51
C PHE A 112 42.50 -6.24 -13.85
N MET A 113 41.63 -5.22 -13.86
CA MET A 113 41.26 -4.50 -15.08
C MET A 113 42.44 -3.79 -15.73
N ARG A 114 43.31 -3.16 -14.93
CA ARG A 114 44.52 -2.47 -15.44
C ARG A 114 45.51 -3.46 -16.05
N THR A 115 45.73 -4.61 -15.41
CA THR A 115 46.56 -5.70 -15.94
C THR A 115 45.97 -6.30 -17.21
N PHE A 116 44.66 -6.59 -17.21
CA PHE A 116 43.95 -7.15 -18.37
C PHE A 116 44.03 -6.24 -19.59
N MET A 117 43.79 -4.93 -19.43
CA MET A 117 43.92 -3.96 -20.52
C MET A 117 45.35 -3.83 -21.03
N GLY A 118 46.36 -3.99 -20.16
CA GLY A 118 47.76 -4.03 -20.58
C GLY A 118 48.05 -5.21 -21.52
N ILE A 119 47.56 -6.40 -21.16
CA ILE A 119 47.71 -7.62 -21.96
C ILE A 119 46.98 -7.47 -23.31
N VAL A 120 45.75 -6.95 -23.32
CA VAL A 120 44.99 -6.76 -24.56
C VAL A 120 45.71 -5.80 -25.52
N ARG A 121 46.28 -4.70 -25.02
CA ARG A 121 47.04 -3.74 -25.85
C ARG A 121 48.30 -4.34 -26.46
N GLU A 122 48.96 -5.26 -25.75
CA GLU A 122 50.10 -6.02 -26.27
C GLU A 122 49.70 -6.91 -27.45
N PHE A 123 48.52 -7.53 -27.39
CA PHE A 123 47.99 -8.36 -28.48
C PHE A 123 47.42 -7.55 -29.67
N THR A 124 46.84 -6.36 -29.44
CA THR A 124 46.33 -5.51 -30.53
C THR A 124 47.41 -4.69 -31.24
N GLY A 125 48.65 -4.71 -30.75
CA GLY A 125 49.77 -3.99 -31.38
C GLY A 125 49.62 -2.47 -31.38
N GLU A 126 48.78 -1.91 -30.50
CA GLU A 126 48.57 -0.47 -30.42
C GLU A 126 49.76 0.23 -29.77
N PRO A 127 50.33 1.28 -30.40
CA PRO A 127 51.47 2.00 -29.83
C PRO A 127 51.04 2.74 -28.55
N ASN A 128 51.86 2.61 -27.51
CA ASN A 128 51.69 3.29 -26.23
C ASN A 128 51.48 4.80 -26.46
N PRO A 129 50.40 5.43 -25.95
CA PRO A 129 50.23 6.87 -26.09
C PRO A 129 51.42 7.57 -25.44
N ALA A 130 52.18 8.31 -26.26
CA ALA A 130 53.38 9.03 -25.83
C ALA A 130 53.03 9.98 -24.67
N PRO A 131 53.95 10.19 -23.71
CA PRO A 131 53.73 11.16 -22.64
C PRO A 131 53.48 12.54 -23.26
N GLN A 132 52.29 13.09 -23.00
CA GLN A 132 52.01 14.48 -23.37
C GLN A 132 52.91 15.37 -22.51
N PRO A 133 53.69 16.29 -23.13
CA PRO A 133 54.56 17.16 -22.38
C PRO A 133 53.72 18.04 -21.45
N ASP A 134 54.09 18.02 -20.18
CA ASP A 134 53.52 18.85 -19.13
C ASP A 134 53.64 20.31 -19.55
N ARG A 135 52.50 20.95 -19.81
CA ARG A 135 52.45 22.36 -20.21
C ARG A 135 52.29 23.16 -18.92
N THR A 136 53.43 23.53 -18.36
CA THR A 136 53.55 24.61 -17.36
C THR A 136 52.90 25.89 -17.86
#